data_AF-A0A969Y4H8-F1
#
_entry.id   AF-A0A969Y4H8-F1
#
_cell.length_a   1.000
_cell.length_b   1.000
_cell.length_c   1.000
_cell.angle_alpha   90.00
_cell.angle_beta   90.00
_cell.angle_gamma   90.00
#
_symmetry.space_group_name_H-M   'P 1'
#
loop_
_entity.id
_entity.type
_entity.pdbx_description
1 polymer ?
#
loop_
_entity_poly.entity_id
_entity_poly.type
_entity_poly.pdbx_seq_one_letter_code
_entity_poly.pdbx_strand_id
1 'polypeptide(L)'
;MEIAKANLLYQGAGHSAVIHSNNKEKIEYTALELPVGRLLVNVPGIAAGGGGLFTHLNPTPSLGCGSWGGNSISENLTYEHLLNIARIAYPRKGAPPTYEEIWA
;
A
#
# COMPACT_ATOMS: atom_id res chain seq x y z
N MET A 1 -18.79 -7.45 -5.94
CA MET A 1 -17.38 -7.58 -5.49
C MET A 1 -16.68 -8.76 -6.13
N GLU A 2 -17.31 -9.93 -6.23
CA GLU A 2 -16.71 -11.13 -6.84
C GLU A 2 -16.05 -10.91 -8.20
N ILE A 3 -16.74 -10.24 -9.14
CA ILE A 3 -16.20 -9.97 -10.48
C ILE A 3 -14.92 -9.10 -10.42
N ALA A 4 -14.94 -8.02 -9.64
CA ALA A 4 -13.78 -7.14 -9.50
C ALA A 4 -12.58 -7.88 -8.87
N LYS A 5 -12.85 -8.71 -7.86
CA LYS A 5 -11.84 -9.53 -7.18
C LYS A 5 -11.26 -10.58 -8.14
N ALA A 6 -12.11 -11.27 -8.91
CA ALA A 6 -11.68 -12.24 -9.90
C ALA A 6 -10.78 -11.62 -10.98
N ASN A 7 -11.12 -10.44 -11.49
CA ASN A 7 -10.30 -9.73 -12.46
C ASN A 7 -8.91 -9.39 -11.91
N LEU A 8 -8.83 -8.89 -10.68
CA LEU A 8 -7.56 -8.57 -10.03
C LEU A 8 -6.72 -9.84 -9.79
N LEU A 9 -7.36 -10.92 -9.32
CA LEU A 9 -6.67 -12.19 -9.09
C LEU A 9 -6.17 -12.85 -10.38
N TYR A 10 -6.83 -12.60 -11.51
CA TYR A 10 -6.34 -13.04 -12.81
C TYR A 10 -5.09 -12.22 -13.22
N GLN A 11 -5.18 -10.89 -13.23
CA GLN A 11 -4.05 -10.02 -13.56
C GLN A 11 -4.26 -8.59 -13.05
N GLY A 12 -3.71 -8.28 -11.87
CA GLY A 12 -3.80 -6.93 -11.28
C GLY A 12 -3.73 -6.89 -9.75
N ALA A 13 -3.65 -8.04 -9.09
CA ALA A 13 -3.56 -8.14 -7.64
C ALA A 13 -2.40 -7.30 -7.11
N GLY A 14 -2.71 -6.45 -6.13
CA GLY A 14 -1.79 -5.51 -5.51
C GLY A 14 -1.65 -4.16 -6.22
N HIS A 15 -2.15 -3.99 -7.43
CA HIS A 15 -1.97 -2.74 -8.18
C HIS A 15 -2.95 -1.65 -7.71
N SER A 16 -4.09 -1.46 -8.39
CA SER A 16 -5.05 -0.41 -8.05
C SER A 16 -6.49 -0.78 -8.42
N ALA A 17 -7.45 -0.19 -7.72
CA ALA A 17 -8.85 -0.14 -8.13
C ALA A 17 -9.41 1.28 -7.91
N VAL A 18 -10.49 1.62 -8.62
CA VAL A 18 -11.22 2.88 -8.42
C VAL A 18 -12.65 2.56 -8.03
N ILE A 19 -13.14 3.19 -6.97
CA ILE A 19 -14.55 3.18 -6.58
C ILE A 19 -15.14 4.58 -6.74
N HIS A 20 -16.32 4.64 -7.37
CA HIS A 20 -17.15 5.84 -7.41
C HIS A 20 -18.33 5.67 -6.45
N SER A 21 -18.20 6.22 -5.25
CA SER A 21 -19.22 6.16 -4.21
C SER A 21 -19.03 7.28 -3.19
N ASN A 22 -20.13 7.73 -2.58
CA ASN A 22 -20.11 8.61 -1.41
C ASN A 22 -20.57 7.88 -0.13
N ASN A 23 -20.84 6.57 -0.22
CA ASN A 23 -21.20 5.76 0.94
C ASN A 23 -19.92 5.18 1.58
N LYS A 24 -19.63 5.60 2.80
CA LYS A 24 -18.40 5.25 3.52
C LYS A 24 -18.30 3.75 3.75
N GLU A 25 -19.38 3.10 4.16
CA GLU A 25 -19.39 1.67 4.48
C GLU A 25 -19.03 0.82 3.25
N LYS A 26 -19.51 1.20 2.06
CA LYS A 26 -19.19 0.54 0.79
C LYS A 26 -17.74 0.77 0.36
N ILE A 27 -17.20 1.96 0.61
CA ILE A 27 -15.79 2.27 0.32
C ILE A 27 -14.88 1.40 1.18
N GLU A 28 -15.13 1.37 2.49
CA GLU A 28 -14.35 0.60 3.45
C GLU A 28 -14.47 -0.92 3.17
N TYR A 29 -15.68 -1.40 2.91
CA TYR A 29 -15.90 -2.79 2.49
C TYR A 29 -15.10 -3.14 1.22
N THR A 30 -15.05 -2.24 0.24
CA THR A 30 -14.28 -2.46 -1.00
C THR A 30 -12.78 -2.52 -0.72
N ALA A 31 -12.28 -1.67 0.19
CA ALA A 31 -10.87 -1.65 0.58
C ALA A 31 -10.43 -2.93 1.30
N LEU A 32 -11.32 -3.54 2.07
CA LEU A 32 -11.08 -4.81 2.75
C LEU A 32 -11.14 -6.02 1.81
N GLU A 33 -12.01 -5.98 0.80
CA GLU A 33 -12.28 -7.13 -0.05
C GLU A 33 -11.36 -7.29 -1.26
N LEU A 34 -10.90 -6.18 -1.84
CA LEU A 34 -10.10 -6.20 -3.07
C LEU A 34 -8.60 -6.30 -2.76
N PRO A 35 -7.85 -7.20 -3.42
CA PRO A 35 -6.40 -7.29 -3.25
C PRO A 35 -5.72 -6.17 -4.03
N VAL A 36 -5.68 -4.95 -3.49
CA VAL A 36 -5.05 -3.79 -4.13
C VAL A 36 -4.17 -3.03 -3.15
N GLY A 37 -3.06 -2.46 -3.63
CA GLY A 37 -2.24 -1.54 -2.84
C GLY A 37 -2.85 -0.14 -2.73
N ARG A 38 -3.71 0.23 -3.69
CA ARG A 38 -4.40 1.52 -3.75
C ARG A 38 -5.86 1.35 -4.15
N LEU A 39 -6.79 1.75 -3.28
CA LEU A 39 -8.18 2.01 -3.65
C LEU A 39 -8.38 3.52 -3.79
N LEU A 40 -8.66 3.97 -5.01
CA LEU A 40 -8.90 5.36 -5.32
C LEU A 40 -10.40 5.65 -5.25
N VAL A 41 -10.78 6.79 -4.66
CA VAL A 41 -12.19 7.13 -4.41
C VAL A 41 -12.56 8.39 -5.16
N ASN A 42 -13.53 8.31 -6.07
CA ASN A 42 -14.08 9.44 -6.83
C ASN A 42 -13.05 10.27 -7.62
N VAL A 43 -11.98 9.65 -8.10
CA VAL A 43 -10.88 10.30 -8.84
C VAL A 43 -10.44 9.46 -10.04
N PRO A 44 -9.87 10.08 -11.10
CA PRO A 44 -9.41 9.36 -12.29
C PRO A 44 -8.18 8.48 -11.98
N GLY A 45 -8.23 7.20 -12.34
CA GLY A 45 -7.26 6.17 -11.91
C GLY A 45 -5.77 6.52 -12.11
N ILE A 46 -5.33 6.72 -13.36
CA ILE A 46 -3.89 6.89 -13.65
C ILE A 46 -3.31 8.18 -13.05
N ALA A 47 -4.03 9.29 -13.22
CA ALA A 47 -3.59 10.60 -12.75
C ALA A 47 -3.62 10.71 -11.22
N ALA A 48 -4.57 10.03 -10.56
CA ALA A 48 -4.70 10.05 -9.11
C ALA A 48 -3.82 9.01 -8.40
N GLY A 49 -3.61 7.84 -9.01
CA GLY A 49 -2.84 6.74 -8.44
C GLY A 49 -1.34 6.93 -8.58
N GLY A 50 -0.83 6.92 -9.82
CA GLY A 50 0.60 7.13 -10.09
C GLY A 50 0.97 8.60 -10.12
N GLY A 51 0.15 9.43 -10.76
CA GLY A 51 0.44 10.87 -10.83
C GLY A 51 0.28 11.61 -9.50
N GLY A 52 -0.45 11.06 -8.52
CA GLY A 52 -0.76 11.74 -7.26
C GLY A 52 -1.51 13.07 -7.42
N LEU A 53 -2.00 13.43 -8.62
CA LEU A 53 -2.51 14.78 -8.91
C LEU A 53 -3.81 15.13 -8.18
N PHE A 54 -4.56 14.10 -7.80
CA PHE A 54 -5.88 14.23 -7.15
C PHE A 54 -5.92 13.52 -5.80
N THR A 55 -4.78 13.07 -5.29
CA THR A 55 -4.65 12.37 -3.99
C THR A 55 -3.40 12.85 -3.27
N HIS A 56 -3.11 12.31 -2.10
CA HIS A 56 -1.86 12.55 -1.38
C HIS A 56 -0.84 11.41 -1.55
N LEU A 57 -1.01 10.58 -2.58
CA LEU A 57 -0.04 9.55 -2.91
C LEU A 57 1.21 10.19 -3.55
N ASN A 58 2.38 9.62 -3.26
CA ASN A 58 3.63 10.10 -3.83
C ASN A 58 3.61 9.96 -5.37
N PRO A 59 3.91 11.02 -6.14
CA PRO A 59 3.88 10.97 -7.60
C PRO A 59 5.03 10.10 -8.13
N THR A 60 4.71 9.07 -8.90
CA THR A 60 5.69 8.15 -9.49
C THR A 60 5.09 7.31 -10.62
N PRO A 61 5.88 6.96 -11.66
CA PRO A 61 5.48 5.94 -12.64
C PRO A 61 5.69 4.49 -12.13
N SER A 62 6.36 4.31 -10.98
CA SER A 62 6.72 2.99 -10.44
C SER A 62 5.87 2.64 -9.21
N LEU A 63 4.88 1.77 -9.41
CA LEU A 63 3.89 1.40 -8.40
C LEU A 63 4.13 0.00 -7.86
N GLY A 64 4.44 -0.12 -6.57
CA GLY A 64 4.61 -1.40 -5.92
C GLY A 64 3.28 -2.15 -5.78
N CYS A 65 3.24 -3.41 -6.18
CA CYS A 65 2.06 -4.28 -6.08
C CYS A 65 2.06 -5.17 -4.82
N GLY A 66 2.97 -4.92 -3.87
CA GLY A 66 3.10 -5.72 -2.66
C GLY A 66 3.37 -7.21 -2.93
N SER A 67 3.20 -8.04 -1.91
CA SER A 67 3.42 -9.49 -2.00
C SER A 67 2.49 -10.17 -3.01
N TRP A 68 1.29 -9.64 -3.24
CA TRP A 68 0.36 -10.14 -4.26
C TRP A 68 0.95 -10.10 -5.67
N GLY A 69 1.71 -9.04 -6.00
CA GLY A 69 2.40 -8.88 -7.27
C GLY A 69 3.87 -9.29 -7.24
N GLY A 70 4.34 -9.96 -6.18
CA GLY A 70 5.75 -10.34 -6.02
C GLY A 70 6.71 -9.17 -5.83
N ASN A 71 6.23 -8.03 -5.31
CA ASN A 71 7.07 -6.86 -5.02
C ASN A 71 7.39 -6.75 -3.53
N SER A 72 8.54 -6.15 -3.21
CA SER A 72 8.96 -5.87 -1.83
C SER A 72 8.18 -4.73 -1.18
N ILE A 73 7.49 -3.90 -1.98
CA ILE A 73 6.72 -2.75 -1.51
C ILE A 73 5.33 -2.73 -2.15
N SER A 74 4.34 -2.21 -1.42
CA SER A 74 3.00 -1.87 -1.94
C SER A 74 2.82 -0.38 -2.19
N GLU A 75 3.82 0.41 -1.85
CA GLU A 75 3.79 1.87 -1.91
C GLU A 75 4.02 2.40 -3.33
N ASN A 76 3.78 3.70 -3.50
CA ASN A 76 4.33 4.45 -4.62
C ASN A 76 5.83 4.65 -4.33
N LEU A 77 6.69 4.15 -5.23
CA LEU A 77 8.14 4.27 -5.06
C LEU A 77 8.56 5.74 -4.93
N THR A 78 9.32 6.03 -3.88
CA THR A 78 9.89 7.35 -3.56
C THR A 78 11.42 7.28 -3.44
N TYR A 79 12.06 8.44 -3.27
CA TYR A 79 13.50 8.50 -3.03
C TYR A 79 13.93 7.74 -1.76
N GLU A 80 13.07 7.63 -0.74
CA GLU A 80 13.39 6.94 0.52
C GLU A 80 13.71 5.45 0.29
N HIS A 81 13.06 4.84 -0.69
CA HIS A 81 13.29 3.46 -1.11
C HIS A 81 14.65 3.26 -1.79
N LEU A 82 15.27 4.35 -2.26
CA LEU A 82 16.56 4.34 -2.96
C LEU A 82 17.71 4.76 -2.04
N LEU A 83 17.42 5.07 -0.77
CA LEU A 83 18.41 5.46 0.20
C LEU A 83 18.81 4.28 1.09
N ASN A 84 20.11 4.00 1.14
CA ASN A 84 20.68 3.18 2.19
C ASN A 84 20.87 4.02 3.46
N ILE A 85 20.28 3.59 4.58
CA ILE A 85 20.43 4.27 5.89
C ILE A 85 21.34 3.42 6.78
N ALA A 86 22.58 3.86 6.94
CA ALA A 86 23.49 3.29 7.93
C ALA A 86 23.09 3.74 9.34
N ARG A 87 23.08 2.80 10.30
CA ARG A 87 22.74 3.07 11.71
C ARG A 87 23.89 2.65 12.60
N ILE A 88 24.24 3.50 13.56
CA ILE A 88 25.18 3.16 14.63
C ILE A 88 24.37 2.63 15.81
N ALA A 89 24.61 1.39 16.20
CA ALA A 89 23.95 0.76 17.34
C ALA A 89 24.91 0.72 18.54
N TYR A 90 24.59 1.47 19.59
CA TYR A 90 25.30 1.42 20.87
C TYR A 90 24.72 0.31 21.76
N PRO A 91 25.53 -0.29 22.66
CA PRO A 91 25.03 -1.32 23.57
C PRO A 91 23.96 -0.74 24.51
N ARG A 92 22.86 -1.47 24.67
CA ARG A 92 21.83 -1.18 25.69
C ARG A 92 22.38 -1.54 27.08
N LYS A 93 22.09 -0.72 28.08
CA LYS A 93 22.38 -1.04 29.49
C LYS A 93 21.24 -1.88 30.08
N GLY A 94 21.60 -2.89 30.87
CA GLY A 94 20.63 -3.76 31.57
C GLY A 94 20.35 -5.08 30.85
N ALA A 95 19.38 -5.84 31.38
CA ALA A 95 18.95 -7.10 30.79
C ALA A 95 18.21 -6.88 29.45
N PRO A 96 18.22 -7.87 28.53
CA PRO A 96 17.39 -7.84 27.33
C PRO A 96 15.90 -7.73 27.73
N PRO A 97 15.05 -7.12 26.87
CA PRO A 97 13.62 -7.09 27.12
C PRO A 97 13.06 -8.52 27.14
N THR A 98 12.06 -8.73 27.98
CA THR A 98 11.23 -9.93 28.03
C THR A 98 10.41 -10.09 26.75
N TYR A 99 9.86 -11.28 26.52
CA TYR A 99 9.03 -11.53 25.34
C TYR A 99 7.79 -10.63 25.35
N GLU A 100 7.17 -10.47 26.51
CA GLU A 100 6.01 -9.62 26.72
C GLU A 100 6.32 -8.13 26.42
N GLU A 101 7.50 -7.64 26.81
CA GLU A 101 7.93 -6.27 26.50
C GLU A 101 8.23 -6.04 25.01
N ILE A 102 8.63 -7.08 24.26
CA ILE A 102 8.88 -6.98 22.82
C ILE A 102 7.57 -6.89 22.02
N TRP A 103 6.53 -7.57 22.47
CA TRP A 103 5.26 -7.73 21.73
C TRP A 103 4.06 -6.95 22.31
N ALA A 104 4.27 -6.11 23.33
CA ALA A 104 3.27 -5.17 23.85
C ALA A 104 3.02 -4.00 22.89
#